data_AF-A0A1M5SUP0-F1
#
_entry.id   AF-A0A1M5SUP0-F1
#
_cell.length_a   1.000
_cell.length_b   1.000
_cell.length_c   1.000
_cell.angle_alpha   90.00
_cell.angle_beta   90.00
_cell.angle_gamma   90.00
#
_symmetry.space_group_name_H-M   'P 1'
#
loop_
_entity.id
_entity.type
_entity.pdbx_description
1 polymer ?
#
loop_
_entity_poly.entity_id
_entity_poly.type
_entity_poly.pdbx_seq_one_letter_code
_entity_poly.pdbx_strand_id
1 'polypeptide(L)'
;MSTSSDTSVQPGTALLQFLSSQRVWVASGLILLVLAVFDTEQAIESTVFASTALIGIAPFLIFSIAIAAYANATGADNLIAKAFVGAPAMMIIMGALAGGLSPFCSCGVIPLVAALLTMGVPLSAVMAFWLASPIMDPSMFFLTSGVLGFEFAVAKTFAAIGLGLFGGTVIHLLSRGGHLSDPLRDGVGNGGCGGAKMRAPKPVVWSFWVEKERRRTFAKVSLDTTLFLAKWLELAFILESLMLAWVPAETVTKALGGSGIGPILTATFVGVPAYLNGYAALPLVSGLIEQGMSLGAGLAFLVAGGVTSIPAAMAVWALAKPRVFALYIGFSLSGAFMAGLFYQLWTIV
;
A
#
# COMPACT_ATOMS: atom_id res chain seq x y z
N MET A 1 5.14 -17.50 53.48
CA MET A 1 3.69 -17.75 53.58
C MET A 1 2.99 -16.51 53.03
N SER A 2 2.14 -16.68 52.01
CA SER A 2 1.25 -15.65 51.39
C SER A 2 1.98 -14.55 50.59
N THR A 3 1.59 -14.13 49.38
CA THR A 3 0.36 -14.32 48.58
C THR A 3 0.70 -14.22 47.08
N SER A 4 0.30 -15.22 46.31
CA SER A 4 0.12 -15.16 44.86
C SER A 4 -1.04 -14.22 44.53
N SER A 5 -0.78 -13.15 43.78
CA SER A 5 -1.83 -12.31 43.21
C SER A 5 -2.46 -13.04 42.02
N ASP A 6 -3.57 -13.71 42.27
CA ASP A 6 -4.50 -14.19 41.25
C ASP A 6 -4.99 -13.01 40.40
N THR A 7 -4.55 -12.94 39.15
CA THR A 7 -5.15 -12.05 38.15
C THR A 7 -6.43 -12.70 37.64
N SER A 8 -7.53 -12.52 38.36
CA SER A 8 -8.87 -12.83 37.86
C SER A 8 -9.22 -11.83 36.74
N VAL A 9 -9.05 -12.24 35.49
CA VAL A 9 -9.49 -11.47 34.31
C VAL A 9 -11.02 -11.44 34.29
N GLN A 10 -11.61 -10.27 34.55
CA GLN A 10 -13.07 -10.07 34.45
C GLN A 10 -13.54 -10.30 32.99
N PRO A 11 -14.63 -11.06 32.76
CA PRO A 11 -15.09 -11.41 31.41
C PRO A 11 -15.52 -10.19 30.56
N GLY A 12 -16.01 -9.11 31.18
CA GLY A 12 -16.38 -7.87 30.49
C GLY A 12 -15.17 -7.11 29.90
N THR A 13 -14.04 -7.09 30.60
CA THR A 13 -12.79 -6.48 30.11
C THR A 13 -12.14 -7.28 28.99
N ALA A 14 -12.28 -8.61 29.00
CA ALA A 14 -11.77 -9.48 27.94
C ALA A 14 -12.53 -9.26 26.61
N LEU A 15 -13.86 -9.12 26.68
CA LEU A 15 -14.68 -8.81 25.50
C LEU A 15 -14.35 -7.43 24.92
N LEU A 16 -14.20 -6.41 25.77
CA LEU A 16 -13.82 -5.06 25.34
C LEU A 16 -12.38 -5.01 24.79
N GLN A 17 -11.44 -5.75 25.37
CA GLN A 17 -10.09 -5.89 24.80
C GLN A 17 -10.11 -6.63 23.46
N PHE A 18 -10.89 -7.70 23.34
CA PHE A 18 -11.06 -8.44 22.08
C PHE A 18 -11.70 -7.58 20.99
N LEU A 19 -12.77 -6.85 21.31
CA LEU A 19 -13.40 -5.88 20.42
C LEU A 19 -12.44 -4.73 20.05
N SER A 20 -11.58 -4.29 20.97
CA SER A 20 -10.56 -3.27 20.68
C SER A 20 -9.44 -3.78 19.76
N SER A 21 -9.11 -5.08 19.84
CA SER A 21 -8.13 -5.74 18.99
C SER A 21 -8.68 -6.03 17.58
N GLN A 22 -10.00 -6.19 17.46
CA GLN A 22 -10.72 -6.52 16.22
C GLN A 22 -11.57 -5.36 15.69
N ARG A 23 -11.24 -4.12 16.06
CA ARG A 23 -11.99 -2.90 15.68
C ARG A 23 -12.37 -2.83 14.20
N VAL A 24 -11.48 -3.31 13.33
CA VAL A 24 -11.69 -3.30 11.87
C VAL A 24 -12.81 -4.26 11.47
N TRP A 25 -12.79 -5.51 11.94
CA TRP A 25 -13.88 -6.46 11.69
C TRP A 25 -15.20 -6.05 12.32
N VAL A 26 -15.16 -5.43 13.49
CA VAL A 26 -16.36 -4.86 14.12
C VAL A 26 -16.92 -3.72 13.25
N ALA A 27 -16.06 -2.86 12.70
CA ALA A 27 -16.47 -1.80 11.78
C ALA A 27 -17.04 -2.38 10.47
N SER A 28 -16.38 -3.36 9.85
CA SER A 28 -16.87 -4.06 8.65
C SER A 28 -18.24 -4.70 8.90
N GLY A 29 -18.39 -5.43 10.01
CA GLY A 29 -19.64 -6.05 10.41
C GLY A 29 -20.75 -5.03 10.70
N LEU A 30 -20.42 -3.90 11.33
CA LEU A 30 -21.35 -2.79 11.52
C LEU A 30 -21.80 -2.17 10.20
N ILE A 31 -20.88 -1.96 9.25
CA ILE A 31 -21.21 -1.43 7.92
C ILE A 31 -22.18 -2.37 7.22
N LEU A 32 -21.89 -3.67 7.18
CA LEU A 32 -22.78 -4.68 6.57
C LEU A 32 -24.11 -4.78 7.29
N LEU A 33 -24.15 -4.66 8.63
CA LEU A 33 -25.39 -4.69 9.40
C LEU A 33 -26.24 -3.45 9.11
N VAL A 34 -25.64 -2.27 9.05
CA VAL A 34 -26.32 -1.02 8.66
C VAL A 34 -26.88 -1.17 7.25
N LEU A 35 -26.09 -1.66 6.29
CA LEU A 35 -26.58 -1.94 4.94
C LEU A 35 -27.71 -2.95 4.95
N ALA A 36 -27.61 -4.05 5.70
CA ALA A 36 -28.68 -5.05 5.76
C ALA A 36 -30.01 -4.48 6.32
N VAL A 37 -29.97 -3.37 7.06
CA VAL A 37 -31.17 -2.68 7.56
C VAL A 37 -31.72 -1.67 6.55
N PHE A 38 -30.86 -0.94 5.82
CA PHE A 38 -31.28 0.14 4.91
C PHE A 38 -31.41 -0.30 3.44
N ASP A 39 -30.56 -1.23 3.01
CA ASP A 39 -30.44 -1.74 1.64
C ASP A 39 -29.87 -3.17 1.65
N THR A 40 -30.76 -4.15 1.82
CA THR A 40 -30.41 -5.56 1.92
C THR A 40 -29.74 -6.08 0.65
N GLU A 41 -30.10 -5.57 -0.52
CA GLU A 41 -29.53 -5.98 -1.80
C GLU A 41 -28.06 -5.54 -1.87
N GLN A 42 -27.76 -4.28 -1.57
CA GLN A 42 -26.39 -3.77 -1.51
C GLN A 42 -25.54 -4.51 -0.46
N ALA A 43 -26.13 -4.91 0.68
CA ALA A 43 -25.40 -5.68 1.70
C ALA A 43 -24.95 -7.05 1.17
N ILE A 44 -25.80 -7.73 0.40
CA ILE A 44 -25.47 -9.02 -0.22
C ILE A 44 -24.42 -8.81 -1.30
N GLU A 45 -24.59 -7.83 -2.18
CA GLU A 45 -23.61 -7.52 -3.23
C GLU A 45 -22.24 -7.19 -2.65
N SER A 46 -22.19 -6.35 -1.62
CA SER A 46 -20.95 -5.98 -0.95
C SER A 46 -20.26 -7.19 -0.31
N THR A 47 -21.03 -8.10 0.29
CA THR A 47 -20.50 -9.33 0.90
C THR A 47 -19.97 -10.30 -0.15
N VAL A 48 -20.70 -10.48 -1.26
CA VAL A 48 -20.28 -11.34 -2.39
C VAL A 48 -19.05 -10.75 -3.07
N PHE A 49 -19.02 -9.45 -3.34
CA PHE A 49 -17.87 -8.76 -3.91
C PHE A 49 -16.62 -8.92 -3.03
N ALA A 50 -16.74 -8.61 -1.73
CA ALA A 50 -15.63 -8.73 -0.81
C ALA A 50 -15.12 -10.18 -0.69
N SER A 51 -16.01 -11.15 -0.57
CA SER A 51 -15.62 -12.57 -0.46
C SER A 51 -14.98 -13.11 -1.75
N THR A 52 -15.54 -12.80 -2.92
CA THR A 52 -14.98 -13.22 -4.22
C THR A 52 -13.62 -12.59 -4.49
N ALA A 53 -13.46 -11.29 -4.22
CA ALA A 53 -12.17 -10.60 -4.33
C ALA A 53 -11.13 -11.21 -3.38
N LEU A 54 -11.50 -11.48 -2.12
CA LEU A 54 -10.61 -12.08 -1.12
C LEU A 54 -10.16 -13.49 -1.55
N ILE A 55 -11.08 -14.33 -2.02
CA ILE A 55 -10.78 -15.69 -2.50
C ILE A 55 -9.92 -15.65 -3.76
N GLY A 56 -10.18 -14.72 -4.68
CA GLY A 56 -9.38 -14.56 -5.90
C GLY A 56 -7.92 -14.18 -5.62
N ILE A 57 -7.69 -13.36 -4.59
CA ILE A 57 -6.35 -12.90 -4.22
C ILE A 57 -5.68 -13.84 -3.19
N ALA A 58 -6.44 -14.70 -2.52
CA ALA A 58 -5.95 -15.60 -1.49
C ALA A 58 -4.72 -16.44 -1.91
N PRO A 59 -4.63 -17.03 -3.12
CA PRO A 59 -3.45 -17.79 -3.52
C PRO A 59 -2.17 -16.93 -3.54
N PHE A 60 -2.25 -15.72 -4.08
CA PHE A 60 -1.13 -14.77 -4.13
C PHE A 60 -0.77 -14.26 -2.73
N LEU A 61 -1.79 -14.02 -1.90
CA LEU A 61 -1.63 -13.58 -0.52
C LEU A 61 -0.95 -14.67 0.32
N ILE A 62 -1.38 -15.93 0.22
CA ILE A 62 -0.76 -17.08 0.88
C ILE A 62 0.70 -17.21 0.46
N PHE A 63 0.99 -17.11 -0.85
CA PHE A 63 2.35 -17.19 -1.37
C PHE A 63 3.24 -16.05 -0.83
N SER A 64 2.73 -14.82 -0.83
CA SER A 64 3.42 -13.64 -0.29
C SER A 64 3.70 -13.76 1.22
N ILE A 65 2.69 -14.17 2.00
CA ILE A 65 2.86 -14.42 3.45
C ILE A 65 3.86 -15.52 3.70
N ALA A 66 3.81 -16.62 2.94
CA ALA A 66 4.74 -17.73 3.08
C ALA A 66 6.19 -17.27 2.84
N ILE A 67 6.44 -16.48 1.80
CA ILE A 67 7.76 -15.90 1.52
C ILE A 67 8.20 -14.96 2.64
N ALA A 68 7.32 -14.05 3.08
CA ALA A 68 7.64 -13.07 4.13
C ALA A 68 7.93 -13.75 5.48
N ALA A 69 7.14 -14.76 5.84
CA ALA A 69 7.33 -15.55 7.05
C ALA A 69 8.58 -16.43 6.97
N TYR A 70 8.85 -17.02 5.79
CA TYR A 70 10.08 -17.77 5.53
C TYR A 70 11.32 -16.88 5.66
N ALA A 71 11.29 -15.68 5.06
CA ALA A 71 12.39 -14.72 5.14
C ALA A 71 12.66 -14.29 6.60
N ASN A 72 11.62 -14.01 7.37
CA ASN A 72 11.73 -13.71 8.81
C ASN A 72 12.27 -14.90 9.61
N ALA A 73 11.74 -16.10 9.38
CA ALA A 73 12.12 -17.29 10.14
C ALA A 73 13.54 -17.76 9.85
N THR A 74 14.02 -17.58 8.62
CA THR A 74 15.39 -17.90 8.21
C THR A 74 16.38 -16.79 8.55
N GLY A 75 15.92 -15.56 8.74
CA GLY A 75 16.78 -14.38 8.86
C GLY A 75 17.30 -13.88 7.52
N ALA A 76 16.71 -14.33 6.40
CA ALA A 76 17.08 -13.92 5.04
C ALA A 76 16.69 -12.46 4.73
N ASP A 77 15.79 -11.86 5.52
CA ASP A 77 15.56 -10.42 5.59
C ASP A 77 16.88 -9.63 5.77
N ASN A 78 17.88 -10.19 6.46
CA ASN A 78 19.22 -9.60 6.59
C ASN A 78 19.99 -9.53 5.27
N LEU A 79 19.76 -10.48 4.35
CA LEU A 79 20.38 -10.47 3.03
C LEU A 79 19.73 -9.42 2.13
N ILE A 80 18.41 -9.30 2.20
CA ILE A 80 17.65 -8.26 1.48
C ILE A 80 18.09 -6.89 1.99
N ALA A 81 18.15 -6.69 3.31
CA ALA A 81 18.63 -5.46 3.89
C ALA A 81 20.08 -5.14 3.51
N LYS A 82 20.98 -6.12 3.44
CA LYS A 82 22.34 -5.95 2.91
C LYS A 82 22.35 -5.47 1.45
N ALA A 83 21.42 -5.94 0.61
CA ALA A 83 21.27 -5.45 -0.76
C ALA A 83 20.85 -3.97 -0.81
N PHE A 84 20.22 -3.46 0.25
CA PHE A 84 19.88 -2.05 0.46
C PHE A 84 20.92 -1.31 1.33
N VAL A 85 22.20 -1.72 1.32
CA VAL A 85 23.29 -0.96 1.96
C VAL A 85 24.17 -0.33 0.88
N GLY A 86 24.22 1.00 0.84
CA GLY A 86 25.04 1.71 -0.12
C GLY A 86 24.87 3.22 -0.07
N ALA A 87 25.22 3.91 -1.16
CA ALA A 87 24.97 5.34 -1.30
C ALA A 87 23.45 5.61 -1.27
N PRO A 88 22.99 6.68 -0.58
CA PRO A 88 21.55 7.01 -0.50
C PRO A 88 20.82 7.08 -1.83
N ALA A 89 21.47 7.60 -2.87
CA ALA A 89 20.91 7.65 -4.22
C ALA A 89 20.66 6.24 -4.80
N MET A 90 21.60 5.31 -4.62
CA MET A 90 21.45 3.94 -5.12
C MET A 90 20.31 3.21 -4.40
N MET A 91 20.17 3.41 -3.08
CA MET A 91 19.07 2.82 -2.31
C MET A 91 17.70 3.35 -2.75
N ILE A 92 17.60 4.63 -3.13
CA ILE A 92 16.36 5.22 -3.69
C ILE A 92 16.02 4.59 -5.03
N ILE A 93 17.01 4.45 -5.93
CA ILE A 93 16.81 3.83 -7.25
C ILE A 93 16.37 2.38 -7.09
N MET A 94 17.07 1.60 -6.26
CA MET A 94 16.70 0.22 -5.96
C MET A 94 15.33 0.13 -5.32
N GLY A 95 14.97 1.07 -4.43
CA GLY A 95 13.64 1.13 -3.81
C GLY A 95 12.53 1.37 -4.82
N ALA A 96 12.71 2.33 -5.73
CA ALA A 96 11.73 2.65 -6.77
C ALA A 96 11.55 1.48 -7.77
N LEU A 97 12.66 0.88 -8.22
CA LEU A 97 12.62 -0.28 -9.13
C LEU A 97 12.02 -1.50 -8.47
N ALA A 98 12.44 -1.81 -7.24
CA ALA A 98 11.87 -2.91 -6.47
C ALA A 98 10.37 -2.69 -6.23
N GLY A 99 9.94 -1.45 -5.99
CA GLY A 99 8.52 -1.11 -5.83
C GLY A 99 7.74 -1.43 -7.08
N GLY A 100 8.08 -0.78 -8.21
CA GLY A 100 7.32 -0.89 -9.46
C GLY A 100 7.40 -2.27 -10.15
N LEU A 101 8.37 -3.12 -9.78
CA LEU A 101 8.51 -4.48 -10.31
C LEU A 101 8.20 -5.56 -9.28
N SER A 102 7.83 -5.18 -8.04
CA SER A 102 7.54 -6.18 -7.02
C SER A 102 6.24 -6.92 -7.34
N PRO A 103 6.18 -8.24 -7.09
CA PRO A 103 4.94 -9.00 -7.14
C PRO A 103 4.11 -8.81 -5.86
N PHE A 104 4.45 -7.83 -5.02
CA PHE A 104 3.78 -7.62 -3.75
C PHE A 104 2.58 -6.70 -3.96
N CYS A 105 1.39 -7.18 -3.59
CA CYS A 105 0.24 -6.30 -3.48
C CYS A 105 0.48 -5.22 -2.42
N SER A 106 -0.21 -4.07 -2.54
CA SER A 106 -0.15 -2.93 -1.61
C SER A 106 -0.28 -3.32 -0.12
N CYS A 107 -0.91 -4.47 0.15
CA CYS A 107 -1.12 -5.00 1.49
C CYS A 107 0.14 -5.72 2.04
N GLY A 108 0.91 -6.43 1.20
CA GLY A 108 2.14 -7.12 1.59
C GLY A 108 3.34 -6.21 1.83
N VAL A 109 3.25 -4.95 1.39
CA VAL A 109 4.27 -3.91 1.56
C VAL A 109 4.53 -3.58 3.03
N ILE A 110 3.51 -3.67 3.90
CA ILE A 110 3.59 -3.28 5.32
C ILE A 110 4.64 -4.07 6.10
N PRO A 111 4.55 -5.41 6.22
CA PRO A 111 5.52 -6.18 6.98
C PRO A 111 6.92 -6.08 6.39
N LEU A 112 7.03 -6.04 5.05
CA LEU A 112 8.30 -5.88 4.36
C LEU A 112 8.97 -4.55 4.73
N VAL A 113 8.24 -3.45 4.65
CA VAL A 113 8.78 -2.13 4.96
C VAL A 113 9.07 -1.96 6.44
N ALA A 114 8.21 -2.47 7.32
CA ALA A 114 8.47 -2.47 8.75
C ALA A 114 9.80 -3.17 9.05
N ALA A 115 10.04 -4.35 8.46
CA ALA A 115 11.30 -5.05 8.56
C ALA A 115 12.47 -4.19 8.06
N LEU A 116 12.41 -3.66 6.84
CA LEU A 116 13.46 -2.80 6.28
C LEU A 116 13.80 -1.60 7.19
N LEU A 117 12.79 -0.91 7.73
CA LEU A 117 12.98 0.22 8.64
C LEU A 117 13.60 -0.19 9.98
N THR A 118 13.17 -1.30 10.57
CA THR A 118 13.76 -1.80 11.83
C THR A 118 15.22 -2.19 11.68
N MET A 119 15.61 -2.62 10.48
CA MET A 119 16.99 -2.99 10.10
C MET A 119 17.88 -1.79 9.78
N GLY A 120 17.29 -0.59 9.70
CA GLY A 120 18.02 0.67 9.48
C GLY A 120 18.10 1.12 8.03
N VAL A 121 17.27 0.57 7.13
CA VAL A 121 17.13 1.11 5.77
C VAL A 121 16.58 2.54 5.87
N PRO A 122 17.17 3.52 5.15
CA PRO A 122 16.75 4.90 5.28
C PRO A 122 15.34 5.12 4.75
N LEU A 123 14.61 6.03 5.41
CA LEU A 123 13.25 6.40 5.04
C LEU A 123 13.13 6.84 3.57
N SER A 124 14.17 7.44 2.98
CA SER A 124 14.16 7.85 1.57
C SER A 124 14.01 6.67 0.60
N ALA A 125 14.69 5.55 0.86
CA ALA A 125 14.59 4.36 0.04
C ALA A 125 13.23 3.67 0.21
N VAL A 126 12.75 3.64 1.45
CA VAL A 126 11.42 3.12 1.79
C VAL A 126 10.30 3.95 1.17
N MET A 127 10.42 5.27 1.17
CA MET A 127 9.45 6.16 0.53
C MET A 127 9.39 5.93 -0.98
N ALA A 128 10.55 5.70 -1.62
CA ALA A 128 10.61 5.38 -3.04
C ALA A 128 9.85 4.08 -3.36
N PHE A 129 10.03 3.06 -2.51
CA PHE A 129 9.29 1.80 -2.61
C PHE A 129 7.78 1.97 -2.36
N TRP A 130 7.39 2.71 -1.30
CA TRP A 130 5.99 2.98 -0.93
C TRP A 130 5.20 3.69 -2.01
N LEU A 131 5.83 4.63 -2.72
CA LEU A 131 5.16 5.38 -3.78
C LEU A 131 5.06 4.56 -5.07
N ALA A 132 6.08 3.78 -5.42
CA ALA A 132 6.10 3.02 -6.68
C ALA A 132 5.24 1.74 -6.63
N SER A 133 5.30 0.98 -5.53
CA SER A 133 4.66 -0.34 -5.40
C SER A 133 3.15 -0.38 -5.64
N PRO A 134 2.33 0.55 -5.14
CA PRO A 134 0.88 0.47 -5.35
C PRO A 134 0.42 0.95 -6.74
N ILE A 135 1.32 1.49 -7.58
CA ILE A 135 0.98 1.96 -8.92
C ILE A 135 1.11 0.85 -9.96
N MET A 136 2.19 0.07 -9.86
CA MET A 136 2.57 -0.87 -10.90
C MET A 136 3.23 -2.13 -10.33
N ASP A 137 2.93 -3.24 -10.98
CA ASP A 137 3.51 -4.56 -10.78
C ASP A 137 3.44 -5.34 -12.11
N PRO A 138 4.12 -6.50 -12.25
CA PRO A 138 4.11 -7.25 -13.51
C PRO A 138 2.71 -7.66 -13.99
N SER A 139 1.83 -8.10 -13.09
CA SER A 139 0.45 -8.48 -13.44
C SER A 139 -0.36 -7.26 -13.89
N MET A 140 -0.21 -6.14 -13.18
CA MET A 140 -0.83 -4.87 -13.53
C MET A 140 -0.33 -4.33 -14.87
N PHE A 141 0.94 -4.55 -15.23
CA PHE A 141 1.49 -4.20 -16.52
C PHE A 141 0.78 -4.92 -17.66
N PHE A 142 0.62 -6.24 -17.55
CA PHE A 142 -0.07 -7.02 -18.57
C PHE A 142 -1.55 -6.64 -18.70
N LEU A 143 -2.25 -6.43 -17.58
CA LEU A 143 -3.64 -5.99 -17.60
C LEU A 143 -3.79 -4.58 -18.20
N THR A 144 -2.95 -3.63 -17.78
CA THR A 144 -2.97 -2.27 -18.32
C THR A 144 -2.66 -2.28 -19.82
N SER A 145 -1.72 -3.12 -20.26
CA SER A 145 -1.38 -3.26 -21.68
C SER A 145 -2.55 -3.81 -22.50
N GLY A 146 -3.30 -4.75 -21.93
CA GLY A 146 -4.48 -5.33 -22.58
C GLY A 146 -5.68 -4.40 -22.65
N VAL A 147 -5.87 -3.54 -21.64
CA VAL A 147 -7.06 -2.66 -21.54
C VAL A 147 -6.79 -1.28 -22.16
N LEU A 148 -5.69 -0.63 -21.79
CA LEU A 148 -5.37 0.76 -22.17
C LEU A 148 -4.25 0.85 -23.22
N GLY A 149 -3.70 -0.28 -23.65
CA GLY A 149 -2.63 -0.35 -24.62
C GLY A 149 -1.22 -0.33 -24.00
N PHE A 150 -0.28 -0.85 -24.78
CA PHE A 150 1.11 -1.03 -24.35
C PHE A 150 1.81 0.30 -24.01
N GLU A 151 1.61 1.34 -24.84
CA GLU A 151 2.16 2.68 -24.61
C GLU A 151 1.74 3.26 -23.25
N PHE A 152 0.46 3.10 -22.90
CA PHE A 152 -0.07 3.55 -21.62
C PHE A 152 0.55 2.77 -20.45
N ALA A 153 0.69 1.45 -20.57
CA ALA A 153 1.30 0.61 -19.55
C ALA A 153 2.77 0.97 -19.30
N VAL A 154 3.52 1.22 -20.36
CA VAL A 154 4.92 1.68 -20.27
C VAL A 154 4.99 3.06 -19.60
N ALA A 155 4.17 4.01 -20.03
CA ALA A 155 4.09 5.34 -19.42
C ALA A 155 3.74 5.26 -17.93
N LYS A 156 2.77 4.42 -17.55
CA LYS A 156 2.40 4.19 -16.15
C LYS A 156 3.53 3.58 -15.33
N THR A 157 4.33 2.69 -15.91
CA THR A 157 5.50 2.10 -15.25
C THR A 157 6.56 3.15 -14.98
N PHE A 158 6.86 4.00 -15.97
CA PHE A 158 7.79 5.12 -15.78
C PHE A 158 7.26 6.15 -14.79
N ALA A 159 5.96 6.42 -14.77
CA ALA A 159 5.33 7.26 -13.77
C ALA A 159 5.48 6.69 -12.36
N ALA A 160 5.32 5.37 -12.18
CA ALA A 160 5.50 4.70 -10.91
C ALA A 160 6.95 4.83 -10.38
N ILE A 161 7.92 4.49 -11.23
CA ILE A 161 9.34 4.59 -10.88
C ILE A 161 9.73 6.06 -10.65
N GLY A 162 9.29 6.96 -11.53
CA GLY A 162 9.54 8.40 -11.45
C GLY A 162 9.00 9.01 -10.17
N LEU A 163 7.77 8.65 -9.76
CA LEU A 163 7.19 9.08 -8.49
C LEU A 163 8.00 8.57 -7.30
N GLY A 164 8.42 7.30 -7.33
CA GLY A 164 9.29 6.72 -6.31
C GLY A 164 10.62 7.46 -6.17
N LEU A 165 11.29 7.72 -7.30
CA LEU A 165 12.54 8.50 -7.33
C LEU A 165 12.32 9.91 -6.81
N PHE A 166 11.23 10.58 -7.22
CA PHE A 166 10.88 11.91 -6.76
C PHE A 166 10.66 11.94 -5.24
N GLY A 167 9.76 11.13 -4.70
CA GLY A 167 9.50 11.13 -3.26
C GLY A 167 10.70 10.69 -2.43
N GLY A 168 11.46 9.70 -2.90
CA GLY A 168 12.67 9.25 -2.21
C GLY A 168 13.77 10.30 -2.17
N THR A 169 14.02 11.00 -3.27
CA THR A 169 15.01 12.09 -3.34
C THR A 169 14.59 13.29 -2.49
N VAL A 170 13.32 13.69 -2.53
CA VAL A 170 12.81 14.77 -1.70
C VAL A 170 12.93 14.44 -0.21
N ILE A 171 12.55 13.23 0.22
CA ILE A 171 12.75 12.80 1.62
C ILE A 171 14.23 12.80 1.99
N HIS A 172 15.12 12.37 1.09
CA HIS A 172 16.55 12.39 1.34
C HIS A 172 17.06 13.82 1.61
N LEU A 173 16.63 14.79 0.80
CA LEU A 173 16.99 16.21 0.96
C LEU A 173 16.43 16.80 2.25
N LEU A 174 15.14 16.59 2.55
CA LEU A 174 14.52 17.09 3.79
C LEU A 174 15.17 16.48 5.05
N SER A 175 15.55 15.21 4.99
CA SER A 175 16.24 14.52 6.09
C SER A 175 17.63 15.13 6.32
N ARG A 176 18.39 15.42 5.25
CA ARG A 176 19.70 16.10 5.36
C ARG A 176 19.59 17.52 5.92
N GLY A 177 18.48 18.21 5.64
CA GLY A 177 18.18 19.53 6.22
C GLY A 177 17.71 19.52 7.68
N GLY A 178 17.61 18.35 8.33
CA GLY A 178 17.16 18.24 9.73
C GLY A 178 15.65 18.39 9.95
N HIS A 179 14.87 18.51 8.88
CA HIS A 179 13.41 18.72 8.96
C HIS A 179 12.63 17.46 9.38
N LEU A 180 13.23 16.27 9.28
CA LEU A 180 12.64 14.99 9.71
C LEU A 180 13.36 14.43 10.94
N SER A 181 13.20 15.11 12.07
CA SER A 181 13.62 14.58 13.38
C SER A 181 12.61 13.54 13.86
N ASP A 182 13.04 12.29 13.97
CA ASP A 182 12.24 11.14 14.40
C ASP A 182 10.95 10.89 13.57
N PRO A 183 11.09 10.48 12.30
CA PRO A 183 9.98 10.41 11.34
C PRO A 183 9.05 9.19 11.50
N LEU A 184 9.46 8.18 12.26
CA LEU A 184 8.77 6.89 12.39
C LEU A 184 8.09 6.79 13.75
N ARG A 185 7.11 5.88 13.85
CA ARG A 185 6.47 5.57 15.14
C ARG A 185 7.38 4.71 16.02
N ASP A 186 7.13 4.74 17.32
CA ASP A 186 7.87 3.95 18.31
C ASP A 186 7.82 2.45 17.97
N GLY A 187 8.98 1.78 18.06
CA GLY A 187 9.11 0.35 17.78
C GLY A 187 9.38 -0.02 16.32
N VAL A 188 9.22 0.89 15.35
CA VAL A 188 9.54 0.66 13.92
C VAL A 188 11.03 0.91 13.62
N GLY A 189 11.70 1.64 14.51
CA GLY A 189 13.10 2.03 14.40
C GLY A 189 13.27 3.53 14.27
N ASN A 190 14.45 4.01 14.60
CA ASN A 190 14.89 5.38 14.41
C ASN A 190 15.46 5.48 13.00
N GLY A 191 14.63 5.85 12.03
CA GLY A 191 14.99 6.15 10.64
C GLY A 191 15.90 7.37 10.51
N GLY A 192 16.93 7.43 11.35
CA GLY A 192 17.81 8.56 11.57
C GLY A 192 18.73 8.82 10.39
N CYS A 193 19.15 10.09 10.28
CA CYS A 193 19.93 10.64 9.16
C CYS A 193 21.40 10.19 9.12
N GLY A 194 21.84 9.31 10.03
CA GLY A 194 23.18 8.75 10.04
C GLY A 194 23.20 7.48 9.20
N GLY A 195 24.06 7.44 8.18
CA GLY A 195 24.14 6.38 7.18
C GLY A 195 23.92 4.98 7.72
N ALA A 196 23.24 4.15 6.91
CA ALA A 196 22.78 2.79 7.19
C ALA A 196 23.79 1.95 8.00
N LYS A 197 23.81 2.13 9.32
CA LYS A 197 24.46 1.20 10.23
C LYS A 197 23.46 0.07 10.41
N MET A 198 23.53 -0.90 9.51
CA MET A 198 22.86 -2.20 9.66
C MET A 198 23.04 -2.66 11.11
N ARG A 199 21.93 -2.82 11.83
CA ARG A 199 21.95 -3.36 13.17
C ARG A 199 22.27 -4.85 13.07
N ALA A 200 23.50 -5.21 13.45
CA ALA A 200 24.03 -6.56 13.64
C ALA A 200 23.29 -7.67 12.85
N PRO A 201 23.74 -8.03 11.63
CA PRO A 201 23.08 -9.06 10.84
C PRO A 201 23.13 -10.40 11.59
N LYS A 202 21.96 -10.94 11.93
CA LYS A 202 21.85 -12.29 12.51
C LYS A 202 22.25 -13.33 11.45
N PRO A 203 22.84 -14.47 11.84
CA PRO A 203 23.19 -15.52 10.89
C PRO A 203 21.92 -16.11 10.24
N VAL A 204 21.98 -16.25 8.91
CA VAL A 204 20.90 -16.86 8.12
C VAL A 204 20.93 -18.37 8.34
N VAL A 205 19.83 -18.94 8.79
CA VAL A 205 19.66 -20.39 8.95
C VAL A 205 18.50 -20.80 8.07
N TRP A 206 18.84 -21.39 6.92
CA TRP A 206 17.86 -21.85 5.93
C TRP A 206 16.96 -22.96 6.48
N SER A 207 17.53 -23.84 7.31
CA SER A 207 16.83 -24.93 7.99
C SER A 207 16.06 -24.47 9.24
N PHE A 208 15.26 -23.41 9.09
CA PHE A 208 14.50 -22.80 10.20
C PHE A 208 13.53 -23.79 10.88
N TRP A 209 13.13 -24.86 10.18
CA TRP A 209 12.24 -25.92 10.68
C TRP A 209 12.86 -26.80 11.77
N VAL A 210 14.19 -26.78 11.94
CA VAL A 210 14.88 -27.55 12.98
C VAL A 210 14.71 -26.89 14.35
N GLU A 211 14.80 -25.57 14.42
CA GLU A 211 14.69 -24.81 15.67
C GLU A 211 13.23 -24.53 16.05
N LYS A 212 12.84 -24.89 17.28
CA LYS A 212 11.47 -24.65 17.79
C LYS A 212 11.12 -23.16 17.86
N GLU A 213 12.11 -22.30 18.14
CA GLU A 213 11.92 -20.85 18.21
C GLU A 213 11.62 -20.25 16.83
N ARG A 214 12.37 -20.60 15.79
CA ARG A 214 12.13 -20.12 14.42
C ARG A 214 10.81 -20.61 13.82
N ARG A 215 10.39 -21.85 14.13
CA ARG A 215 9.03 -22.32 13.78
C ARG A 215 7.93 -21.51 14.44
N ARG A 216 8.11 -21.11 15.70
CA ARG A 216 7.17 -20.22 16.40
C ARG A 216 7.15 -18.84 15.75
N THR A 217 8.30 -18.31 15.35
CA THR A 217 8.38 -17.05 14.59
C THR A 217 7.65 -17.16 13.26
N PHE A 218 7.88 -18.23 12.48
CA PHE A 218 7.16 -18.47 11.23
C PHE A 218 5.64 -18.47 11.45
N ALA A 219 5.16 -19.28 12.40
CA ALA A 219 3.73 -19.39 12.69
C ALA A 219 3.13 -18.06 13.17
N LYS A 220 3.83 -17.36 14.07
CA LYS A 220 3.40 -16.07 14.58
C LYS A 220 3.35 -15.01 13.49
N VAL A 221 4.41 -14.85 12.71
CA VAL A 221 4.46 -13.87 11.60
C VAL A 221 3.39 -14.20 10.55
N SER A 222 3.20 -15.48 10.22
CA SER A 222 2.17 -15.90 9.28
C SER A 222 0.78 -15.55 9.79
N LEU A 223 0.48 -15.86 11.06
CA LEU A 223 -0.84 -15.63 11.65
C LEU A 223 -1.11 -14.13 11.86
N ASP A 224 -0.15 -13.38 12.39
CA ASP A 224 -0.24 -11.93 12.60
C ASP A 224 -0.43 -11.22 11.25
N THR A 225 0.33 -11.61 10.22
CA THR A 225 0.21 -11.03 8.88
C THR A 225 -1.12 -11.41 8.24
N THR A 226 -1.54 -12.68 8.29
CA THR A 226 -2.83 -13.11 7.74
C THR A 226 -4.00 -12.37 8.38
N LEU A 227 -4.04 -12.31 9.72
CA LEU A 227 -5.11 -11.60 10.44
C LEU A 227 -5.09 -10.10 10.16
N PHE A 228 -3.90 -9.51 10.06
CA PHE A 228 -3.76 -8.10 9.72
C PHE A 228 -4.23 -7.81 8.29
N LEU A 229 -3.83 -8.60 7.30
CA LEU A 229 -4.22 -8.39 5.91
C LEU A 229 -5.70 -8.68 5.69
N ALA A 230 -6.22 -9.79 6.23
CA ALA A 230 -7.60 -10.21 6.05
C ALA A 230 -8.58 -9.13 6.53
N LYS A 231 -8.40 -8.59 7.74
CA LYS A 231 -9.32 -7.58 8.28
C LYS A 231 -9.33 -6.27 7.48
N TRP A 232 -8.15 -5.83 7.01
CA TRP A 232 -8.04 -4.59 6.27
C TRP A 232 -8.50 -4.74 4.81
N LEU A 233 -8.23 -5.89 4.18
CA LEU A 233 -8.71 -6.20 2.84
C LEU A 233 -10.24 -6.32 2.80
N GLU A 234 -10.81 -7.01 3.78
CA GLU A 234 -12.27 -7.12 3.90
C GLU A 234 -12.93 -5.74 4.02
N LEU A 235 -12.42 -4.89 4.92
CA LEU A 235 -12.91 -3.51 5.03
C LEU A 235 -12.74 -2.74 3.70
N ALA A 236 -11.57 -2.88 3.05
CA ALA A 236 -11.30 -2.19 1.79
C ALA A 236 -12.28 -2.62 0.69
N PHE A 237 -12.54 -3.91 0.51
CA PHE A 237 -13.46 -4.39 -0.53
C PHE A 237 -14.92 -4.03 -0.24
N ILE A 238 -15.34 -3.98 1.03
CA ILE A 238 -16.67 -3.49 1.40
C ILE A 238 -16.81 -2.01 1.03
N LEU A 239 -15.81 -1.19 1.37
CA LEU A 239 -15.81 0.24 1.02
C LEU A 239 -15.73 0.45 -0.49
N GLU A 240 -14.98 -0.38 -1.20
CA GLU A 240 -14.87 -0.38 -2.65
C GLU A 240 -16.22 -0.70 -3.32
N SER A 241 -16.92 -1.74 -2.86
CA SER A 241 -18.26 -2.08 -3.36
C SER A 241 -19.26 -0.94 -3.15
N LEU A 242 -19.26 -0.32 -1.96
CA LEU A 242 -20.13 0.82 -1.68
C LEU A 242 -19.82 2.01 -2.56
N MET A 243 -18.53 2.27 -2.80
CA MET A 243 -18.15 3.35 -3.68
C MET A 243 -18.60 3.08 -5.11
N LEU A 244 -18.45 1.87 -5.63
CA LEU A 244 -18.93 1.51 -6.97
C LEU A 244 -20.46 1.63 -7.08
N ALA A 245 -21.20 1.32 -6.02
CA ALA A 245 -22.65 1.48 -5.99
C ALA A 245 -23.11 2.94 -5.92
N TRP A 246 -22.39 3.78 -5.17
CA TRP A 246 -22.83 5.15 -4.84
C TRP A 246 -22.10 6.26 -5.60
N VAL A 247 -21.09 5.94 -6.41
CA VAL A 247 -20.39 6.90 -7.28
C VAL A 247 -20.76 6.61 -8.73
N PRO A 248 -21.80 7.27 -9.28
CA PRO A 248 -22.23 7.06 -10.67
C PRO A 248 -21.14 7.52 -11.63
N ALA A 249 -20.86 6.71 -12.65
CA ALA A 249 -19.89 7.02 -13.69
C ALA A 249 -20.19 8.35 -14.39
N GLU A 250 -21.47 8.76 -14.50
CA GLU A 250 -21.87 10.03 -15.12
C GLU A 250 -21.40 11.27 -14.34
N THR A 251 -21.31 11.15 -13.02
CA THR A 251 -20.81 12.22 -12.14
C THR A 251 -19.30 12.39 -12.34
N VAL A 252 -18.61 11.27 -12.54
CA VAL A 252 -17.16 11.23 -12.77
C VAL A 252 -16.84 11.73 -14.18
N THR A 253 -17.59 11.35 -15.22
CA THR A 253 -17.38 11.87 -16.58
C THR A 253 -17.63 13.36 -16.70
N LYS A 254 -18.67 13.91 -16.05
CA LYS A 254 -18.89 15.37 -16.05
C LYS A 254 -17.79 16.14 -15.35
N ALA A 255 -17.17 15.56 -14.32
CA ALA A 255 -16.08 16.20 -13.57
C ALA A 255 -14.69 16.02 -14.21
N LEU A 256 -14.50 14.94 -14.98
CA LEU A 256 -13.20 14.54 -15.54
C LEU A 256 -13.12 14.62 -17.08
N GLY A 257 -14.22 14.95 -17.76
CA GLY A 257 -14.26 15.13 -19.21
C GLY A 257 -13.67 16.47 -19.66
N GLY A 258 -13.06 16.47 -20.85
CA GLY A 258 -12.50 17.68 -21.48
C GLY A 258 -11.03 17.54 -21.84
N SER A 259 -10.47 18.61 -22.41
CA SER A 259 -9.06 18.69 -22.81
C SER A 259 -8.32 19.78 -22.02
N GLY A 260 -6.99 19.61 -21.90
CA GLY A 260 -6.12 20.56 -21.20
C GLY A 260 -5.77 20.14 -19.77
N ILE A 261 -5.29 21.11 -18.98
CA ILE A 261 -4.69 20.86 -17.66
C ILE A 261 -5.77 20.65 -16.57
N GLY A 262 -6.94 21.27 -16.72
CA GLY A 262 -8.03 21.22 -15.75
C GLY A 262 -8.49 19.79 -15.41
N PRO A 263 -8.84 18.96 -16.41
CA PRO A 263 -9.23 17.56 -16.20
C PRO A 263 -8.16 16.71 -15.51
N ILE A 264 -6.87 16.98 -15.76
CA ILE A 264 -5.77 16.25 -15.11
C ILE A 264 -5.70 16.61 -13.62
N LEU A 265 -5.91 17.89 -13.28
CA LEU A 265 -5.92 18.34 -11.89
C LEU A 265 -7.13 17.76 -11.15
N THR A 266 -8.33 17.82 -11.73
CA THR A 266 -9.53 17.24 -11.12
C THR A 266 -9.39 15.73 -10.97
N ALA A 267 -8.87 15.03 -11.98
CA ALA A 267 -8.60 13.59 -11.92
C ALA A 267 -7.62 13.23 -10.80
N THR A 268 -6.60 14.05 -10.58
CA THR A 268 -5.64 13.85 -9.48
C THR A 268 -6.33 13.95 -8.11
N PHE A 269 -7.15 15.00 -7.91
CA PHE A 269 -7.85 15.20 -6.64
C PHE A 269 -8.98 14.19 -6.40
N VAL A 270 -9.70 13.78 -7.45
CA VAL A 270 -10.79 12.79 -7.35
C VAL A 270 -10.23 11.37 -7.19
N GLY A 271 -9.07 11.07 -7.79
CA GLY A 271 -8.39 9.79 -7.61
C GLY A 271 -8.05 9.50 -6.15
N VAL A 272 -7.74 10.53 -5.35
CA VAL A 272 -7.33 10.32 -3.96
C VAL A 272 -8.44 9.75 -3.07
N PRO A 273 -9.65 10.36 -3.00
CA PRO A 273 -10.80 9.83 -2.27
C PRO A 273 -11.46 8.63 -2.93
N ALA A 274 -11.18 8.37 -4.22
CA ALA A 274 -11.75 7.21 -4.89
C ALA A 274 -11.25 5.89 -4.28
N TYR A 275 -10.12 5.87 -3.57
CA TYR A 275 -9.61 4.67 -2.88
C TYR A 275 -9.53 3.39 -3.73
N LEU A 276 -9.65 3.52 -5.05
CA LEU A 276 -9.69 2.40 -5.98
C LEU A 276 -8.29 1.79 -6.04
N ASN A 277 -8.23 0.49 -5.80
CA ASN A 277 -7.03 -0.26 -6.15
C ASN A 277 -6.85 -0.19 -7.67
N GLY A 278 -5.60 -0.14 -8.14
CA GLY A 278 -5.27 0.04 -9.55
C GLY A 278 -6.03 -0.94 -10.45
N TYR A 279 -6.19 -2.19 -10.03
CA TYR A 279 -6.92 -3.25 -10.75
C TYR A 279 -8.38 -2.91 -11.04
N ALA A 280 -9.13 -2.42 -10.05
CA ALA A 280 -10.53 -2.04 -10.21
C ALA A 280 -10.69 -0.69 -10.91
N ALA A 281 -9.71 0.20 -10.75
CA ALA A 281 -9.70 1.49 -11.44
C ALA A 281 -9.50 1.35 -12.96
N LEU A 282 -8.86 0.28 -13.45
CA LEU A 282 -8.54 0.13 -14.88
C LEU A 282 -9.77 0.07 -15.79
N PRO A 283 -10.75 -0.84 -15.59
CA PRO A 283 -11.95 -0.89 -16.44
C PRO A 283 -12.74 0.42 -16.39
N LEU A 284 -12.84 1.01 -15.20
CA LEU A 284 -13.51 2.29 -14.99
C LEU A 284 -12.84 3.39 -15.82
N VAL A 285 -11.52 3.56 -15.69
CA VAL A 285 -10.75 4.56 -16.45
C VAL A 285 -10.81 4.32 -17.95
N SER A 286 -10.81 3.06 -18.41
CA SER A 286 -10.98 2.72 -19.82
C SER A 286 -12.34 3.20 -20.35
N GLY A 287 -13.43 2.88 -19.64
CA GLY A 287 -14.77 3.33 -20.03
C GLY A 287 -14.91 4.86 -20.01
N LEU A 288 -14.25 5.54 -19.08
CA LEU A 288 -14.22 7.01 -19.04
C LEU A 288 -13.42 7.60 -20.21
N ILE A 289 -12.31 6.97 -20.63
CA ILE A 289 -11.52 7.38 -21.80
C ILE A 289 -12.35 7.24 -23.08
N GLU A 290 -13.08 6.14 -23.23
CA GLU A 290 -14.02 5.93 -24.34
C GLU A 290 -15.12 7.00 -24.38
N GLN A 291 -15.51 7.53 -23.22
CA GLN A 291 -16.47 8.62 -23.07
C GLN A 291 -15.86 10.04 -23.18
N GLY A 292 -14.57 10.15 -23.53
CA GLY A 292 -13.91 11.42 -23.84
C GLY A 292 -13.00 11.98 -22.73
N MET A 293 -12.67 11.19 -21.70
CA MET A 293 -11.61 11.55 -20.75
C MET A 293 -10.24 11.49 -21.43
N SER A 294 -9.38 12.48 -21.17
CA SER A 294 -8.03 12.48 -21.74
C SER A 294 -7.16 11.37 -21.12
N LEU A 295 -6.23 10.83 -21.91
CA LEU A 295 -5.31 9.79 -21.44
C LEU A 295 -4.42 10.28 -20.27
N GLY A 296 -4.01 11.56 -20.30
CA GLY A 296 -3.26 12.18 -19.20
C GLY A 296 -4.06 12.26 -17.90
N ALA A 297 -5.36 12.56 -17.97
CA ALA A 297 -6.25 12.55 -16.82
C ALA A 297 -6.45 11.13 -16.27
N GLY A 298 -6.61 10.14 -17.16
CA GLY A 298 -6.65 8.73 -16.79
C GLY A 298 -5.39 8.27 -16.06
N LEU A 299 -4.20 8.66 -16.55
CA LEU A 299 -2.94 8.33 -15.89
C LEU A 299 -2.83 8.97 -14.51
N ALA A 300 -3.15 10.27 -14.39
CA ALA A 300 -3.13 10.97 -13.11
C ALA A 300 -4.09 10.35 -12.09
N PHE A 301 -5.30 9.97 -12.51
CA PHE A 301 -6.29 9.29 -11.67
C PHE A 301 -5.75 7.94 -11.17
N LEU A 302 -5.23 7.10 -12.08
CA LEU A 302 -4.71 5.76 -11.73
C LEU A 302 -3.49 5.84 -10.80
N VAL A 303 -2.60 6.81 -11.01
CA VAL A 303 -1.42 7.01 -10.17
C VAL A 303 -1.82 7.55 -8.79
N ALA A 304 -2.66 8.58 -8.73
CA ALA A 304 -3.12 9.16 -7.47
C ALA A 304 -3.89 8.13 -6.64
N GLY A 305 -4.92 7.49 -7.23
CA GLY A 305 -5.77 6.53 -6.54
C GLY A 305 -5.04 5.26 -6.12
N GLY A 306 -4.11 4.76 -6.95
CA GLY A 306 -3.28 3.61 -6.57
C GLY A 306 -2.48 3.90 -5.30
N VAL A 307 -1.75 5.02 -5.28
CA VAL A 307 -0.92 5.41 -4.14
C VAL A 307 -1.77 5.69 -2.91
N THR A 308 -2.86 6.42 -3.01
CA THR A 308 -3.67 6.76 -1.83
C THR A 308 -4.75 5.74 -1.50
N SER A 309 -4.72 4.56 -2.13
CA SER A 309 -5.60 3.45 -1.78
C SER A 309 -5.55 3.15 -0.29
N ILE A 310 -6.68 2.73 0.29
CA ILE A 310 -6.79 2.50 1.74
C ILE A 310 -5.66 1.60 2.26
N PRO A 311 -5.33 0.44 1.63
CA PRO A 311 -4.23 -0.39 2.12
C PRO A 311 -2.86 0.30 2.09
N ALA A 312 -2.55 1.05 1.04
CA ALA A 312 -1.28 1.76 0.91
C ALA A 312 -1.18 2.94 1.88
N ALA A 313 -2.23 3.75 2.01
CA ALA A 313 -2.28 4.85 2.96
C ALA A 313 -2.16 4.35 4.42
N MET A 314 -2.85 3.27 4.77
CA MET A 314 -2.74 2.66 6.09
C MET A 314 -1.36 2.07 6.35
N ALA A 315 -0.70 1.53 5.33
CA ALA A 315 0.67 1.04 5.44
C ALA A 315 1.62 2.12 5.94
N VAL A 316 1.56 3.29 5.31
CA VAL A 316 2.36 4.44 5.68
C VAL A 316 1.94 4.96 7.05
N TRP A 317 0.63 5.09 7.31
CA TRP A 317 0.13 5.60 8.59
C TRP A 317 0.51 4.71 9.79
N ALA A 318 0.55 3.39 9.60
CA ALA A 318 0.90 2.44 10.66
C ALA A 318 2.38 2.53 11.07
N LEU A 319 3.26 2.98 10.17
CA LEU A 319 4.71 2.97 10.37
C LEU A 319 5.32 4.36 10.56
N ALA A 320 4.73 5.37 9.92
CA ALA A 320 5.24 6.73 9.90
C ALA A 320 4.39 7.68 10.78
N LYS A 321 5.00 8.78 11.21
CA LYS A 321 4.29 9.85 11.92
C LYS A 321 3.47 10.72 10.94
N PRO A 322 2.47 11.47 11.43
CA PRO A 322 1.58 12.27 10.57
C PRO A 322 2.29 13.23 9.60
N ARG A 323 3.47 13.77 9.97
CA ARG A 323 4.27 14.64 9.10
C ARG A 323 4.75 13.91 7.83
N VAL A 324 5.22 12.68 7.98
CA VAL A 324 5.69 11.86 6.85
C VAL A 324 4.51 11.38 6.01
N PHE A 325 3.39 11.05 6.66
CA PHE A 325 2.15 10.72 5.95
C PHE A 325 1.63 11.89 5.11
N ALA A 326 1.65 13.11 5.63
CA ALA A 326 1.28 14.30 4.86
C ALA A 326 2.20 14.52 3.65
N LEU A 327 3.52 14.30 3.81
CA LEU A 327 4.47 14.34 2.69
C LEU A 327 4.16 13.27 1.65
N TYR A 328 3.85 12.05 2.08
CA TYR A 328 3.45 10.96 1.20
C TYR A 328 2.23 11.31 0.33
N ILE A 329 1.17 11.86 0.93
CA ILE A 329 0.00 12.34 0.19
C ILE A 329 0.37 13.51 -0.74
N GLY A 330 1.19 14.45 -0.27
CA GLY A 330 1.68 15.56 -1.07
C GLY A 330 2.45 15.11 -2.31
N PHE A 331 3.36 14.13 -2.16
CA PHE A 331 4.12 13.57 -3.27
C PHE A 331 3.22 12.82 -4.24
N SER A 332 2.27 12.04 -3.72
CA SER A 332 1.26 11.35 -4.54
C SER A 332 0.52 12.33 -5.43
N LEU A 333 -0.05 13.40 -4.86
CA LEU A 333 -0.79 14.42 -5.61
C LEU A 333 0.10 15.13 -6.64
N SER A 334 1.25 15.65 -6.20
CA SER A 334 2.12 16.42 -7.09
C SER A 334 2.69 15.55 -8.23
N GLY A 335 3.13 14.34 -7.92
CA GLY A 335 3.74 13.46 -8.90
C GLY A 335 2.72 12.79 -9.81
N ALA A 336 1.51 12.47 -9.34
CA ALA A 336 0.42 12.01 -10.21
C ALA A 336 0.01 13.10 -11.21
N PHE A 337 -0.14 14.34 -10.75
CA PHE A 337 -0.41 15.48 -11.62
C PHE A 337 0.70 15.69 -12.66
N MET A 338 1.96 15.68 -12.23
CA MET A 338 3.11 15.79 -13.14
C MET A 338 3.16 14.64 -14.16
N ALA A 339 2.93 13.40 -13.73
CA ALA A 339 2.90 12.24 -14.63
C ALA A 339 1.79 12.37 -15.69
N GLY A 340 0.59 12.77 -15.29
CA GLY A 340 -0.52 13.03 -16.21
C GLY A 340 -0.20 14.14 -17.21
N LEU A 341 0.41 15.24 -16.76
CA LEU A 341 0.86 16.33 -17.63
C LEU A 341 1.91 15.86 -18.64
N PHE A 342 2.95 15.16 -18.19
CA PHE A 342 3.99 14.66 -19.08
C PHE A 342 3.45 13.70 -20.13
N TYR A 343 2.55 12.80 -19.73
CA TYR A 343 1.94 11.88 -20.66
C TYR A 343 0.99 12.59 -21.64
N GLN A 344 0.20 13.56 -21.18
CA GLN A 344 -0.63 14.37 -22.06
C GLN A 344 0.22 15.11 -23.10
N LEU A 345 1.35 15.70 -22.70
CA LEU A 345 2.27 16.36 -23.61
C LEU A 345 2.89 15.38 -24.61
N TRP A 346 3.29 14.20 -24.16
CA TRP A 346 3.82 13.14 -25.04
C TRP A 346 2.81 12.72 -26.10
N THR A 347 1.52 12.61 -25.76
CA THR A 347 0.47 12.20 -26.70
C THR A 347 0.04 13.29 -27.69
N ILE A 348 0.38 14.55 -27.44
CA ILE A 348 0.05 15.68 -28.33
C ILE A 348 1.15 15.88 -29.41
N VAL A 349 2.37 15.39 -29.14
CA VAL A 349 3.52 15.42 -30.07
C VAL A 349 3.46 14.22 -31.01
#